data_AF-A0A958B4V5-F1
#
_entry.id   AF-A0A958B4V5-F1
#
_cell.length_a   1.000
_cell.length_b   1.000
_cell.length_c   1.000
_cell.angle_alpha   90.00
_cell.angle_beta   90.00
_cell.angle_gamma   90.00
#
_symmetry.space_group_name_H-M   'P 1'
#
loop_
_entity.id
_entity.type
_entity.pdbx_description
1 polymer ?
#
loop_
_entity_poly.entity_id
_entity_poly.type
_entity_poly.pdbx_seq_one_letter_code
_entity_poly.pdbx_strand_id
1 'polypeptide(L)' 'MALKKTTFVGQSFPRLGSNAKVTGTAMYVDDMQFGPNLLHGRLKRSTIPHGVIKRVDTSKAKALAG' A
#
# COMPACT_ATOMS: atom_id res chain seq x y z
N MET A 1 40.95 -20.54 -1.87
CA MET A 1 40.96 -19.06 -1.87
C MET A 1 40.21 -18.61 -0.61
N ALA A 2 40.89 -18.03 0.37
CA ALA A 2 40.27 -17.68 1.66
C ALA A 2 39.35 -16.46 1.50
N LEU A 3 38.10 -16.57 1.94
CA LEU A 3 37.14 -15.45 1.96
C LEU A 3 37.67 -14.36 2.88
N LYS A 4 37.88 -13.17 2.33
CA LYS A 4 38.32 -11.98 3.07
C LYS A 4 37.20 -11.57 4.04
N LYS A 5 37.49 -11.53 5.34
CA LYS A 5 36.53 -11.15 6.39
C LYS A 5 36.01 -9.73 6.11
N THR A 6 34.75 -9.61 5.70
CA THR A 6 34.10 -8.31 5.52
C THR A 6 33.62 -7.81 6.87
N THR A 7 33.92 -6.56 7.19
CA THR A 7 33.56 -5.91 8.47
C THR A 7 32.06 -5.65 8.65
N PHE A 8 31.26 -5.90 7.61
CA PHE A 8 29.84 -5.53 7.56
C PHE A 8 28.87 -6.71 7.68
N VAL A 9 29.29 -7.93 7.30
CA VAL A 9 28.39 -9.10 7.26
C VAL A 9 28.30 -9.73 8.65
N GLY A 10 27.08 -9.95 9.14
CA GLY A 10 26.81 -10.58 10.45
C GLY A 10 26.88 -9.64 11.66
N GLN A 11 27.05 -8.33 11.46
CA GLN A 11 27.06 -7.33 12.52
C GLN A 11 25.67 -6.68 12.69
N SER A 12 25.33 -6.31 13.94
CA SER A 12 24.09 -5.57 14.23
C SER A 12 24.31 -4.07 14.04
N PHE A 13 23.79 -3.52 12.93
CA PHE A 13 23.83 -2.09 12.64
C PHE A 13 22.41 -1.49 12.63
N PRO A 14 22.26 -0.17 12.89
CA PRO A 14 21.00 0.51 12.68
C PRO A 14 20.49 0.27 11.25
N ARG A 15 19.26 -0.27 11.17
CA ARG A 15 18.66 -0.61 9.88
C ARG A 15 18.38 0.67 9.08
N LEU A 16 18.76 0.65 7.80
CA LEU A 16 18.48 1.74 6.87
C LEU A 16 16.96 2.00 6.80
N GLY A 17 16.59 3.28 6.91
CA GLY A 17 15.20 3.72 6.90
C GLY A 17 14.44 3.50 8.21
N SER A 18 15.04 2.94 9.26
CA SER A 18 14.36 2.80 10.55
C SER A 18 14.00 4.13 11.19
N ASN A 19 14.87 5.14 11.09
CA ASN A 19 14.60 6.48 11.61
C ASN A 19 13.31 7.06 11.02
N ALA A 20 13.13 7.00 9.69
CA ALA A 20 11.92 7.51 9.04
C ALA A 20 10.66 6.76 9.48
N LYS A 21 10.76 5.44 9.72
CA LYS A 21 9.64 4.65 10.23
C LYS A 21 9.26 5.00 11.66
N VAL A 22 10.23 5.18 12.56
CA VAL A 22 9.95 5.47 13.99
C VAL A 22 9.60 6.93 14.26
N THR A 23 9.97 7.84 13.35
CA THR A 23 9.65 9.27 13.43
C THR A 23 8.39 9.65 12.65
N GLY A 24 7.78 8.70 11.92
CA GLY A 24 6.59 8.96 11.10
C GLY A 24 6.85 9.75 9.82
N THR A 25 8.11 9.90 9.41
CA THR A 25 8.46 10.61 8.16
C THR A 25 8.60 9.68 6.96
N ALA A 26 8.45 8.37 7.14
CA ALA A 26 8.42 7.41 6.05
C ALA A 26 7.10 7.55 5.27
N MET A 27 7.21 7.83 3.98
CA MET A 27 6.07 7.90 3.07
C MET A 27 5.69 6.52 2.56
N TYR A 28 4.45 6.13 2.77
CA TYR A 28 3.79 5.00 2.13
C TYR A 28 2.85 5.48 1.02
N VAL A 29 2.30 4.56 0.23
CA VAL A 29 1.43 4.89 -0.92
C VAL A 29 0.23 5.73 -0.48
N ASP A 30 -0.35 5.43 0.68
CA ASP A 30 -1.52 6.13 1.21
C ASP A 30 -1.18 7.55 1.73
N ASP A 31 0.09 7.85 1.99
CA ASP A 31 0.54 9.17 2.45
C ASP A 31 0.80 10.12 1.27
N MET A 32 0.86 9.61 0.04
CA MET A 32 1.20 10.39 -1.14
C MET A 32 0.10 11.41 -1.47
N GLN A 33 0.50 12.67 -1.66
CA GLN A 33 -0.39 13.75 -2.08
C GLN A 33 -0.41 13.90 -3.60
N PHE A 34 -1.59 13.79 -4.20
CA PHE A 34 -1.80 13.88 -5.65
C PHE A 34 -2.51 15.17 -6.09
N GLY A 35 -2.74 16.10 -5.17
CA GLY A 35 -3.34 17.40 -5.43
C GLY A 35 -4.86 17.44 -5.22
N PRO A 36 -5.52 18.58 -5.54
CA PRO A 36 -6.91 18.85 -5.14
C PRO A 36 -7.95 17.96 -5.83
N ASN A 37 -7.60 17.32 -6.94
CA ASN A 37 -8.52 16.51 -7.75
C ASN A 37 -8.36 15.00 -7.51
N LEU A 38 -7.70 14.60 -6.42
CA LEU A 38 -7.56 13.18 -6.07
C LEU A 38 -8.94 12.56 -5.80
N LEU A 39 -9.33 11.63 -6.66
CA LEU A 39 -10.56 10.86 -6.49
C LEU A 39 -10.34 9.73 -5.48
N HIS A 40 -11.33 9.50 -4.63
CA HIS A 40 -11.31 8.42 -3.65
C HIS A 40 -12.18 7.26 -4.13
N GLY A 41 -11.62 6.05 -4.12
CA GLY A 41 -12.29 4.83 -4.58
C GLY A 41 -12.61 3.87 -3.44
N ARG A 42 -13.68 3.09 -3.59
CA ARG A 42 -14.00 1.96 -2.70
C ARG A 42 -14.42 0.74 -3.50
N LEU A 43 -13.93 -0.43 -3.09
CA LEU A 43 -14.23 -1.68 -3.77
C LEU A 43 -15.46 -2.39 -3.16
N LYS A 44 -16.41 -2.78 -4.02
CA LYS A 44 -17.45 -3.76 -3.68
C LYS A 44 -16.91 -5.15 -4.01
N ARG A 45 -16.76 -6.00 -3.00
CA ARG A 45 -16.22 -7.36 -3.15
C ARG A 45 -17.33 -8.39 -3.33
N SER A 46 -16.94 -9.56 -3.87
CA SER A 46 -17.80 -10.74 -3.95
C SER A 46 -18.28 -11.15 -2.55
N THR A 47 -19.53 -11.61 -2.46
CA THR A 47 -20.10 -12.17 -1.23
C THR A 47 -19.95 -13.69 -1.17
N ILE A 48 -19.41 -14.32 -2.21
CA ILE A 48 -19.21 -15.77 -2.33
C ILE A 48 -17.80 -16.10 -2.83
N PRO A 49 -17.23 -17.25 -2.46
CA PRO A 49 -15.89 -17.65 -2.86
C PRO A 49 -15.77 -17.99 -4.37
N HIS A 50 -16.84 -18.50 -4.98
CA HIS A 50 -16.85 -18.88 -6.40
C HIS A 50 -18.27 -18.77 -6.97
N GLY A 51 -18.37 -18.24 -8.20
CA GLY A 51 -19.64 -18.12 -8.91
C GLY A 51 -19.51 -17.20 -10.12
N VAL A 52 -20.57 -17.16 -10.94
CA VAL A 52 -20.62 -16.31 -12.14
C VAL A 52 -21.36 -15.02 -11.82
N ILE A 53 -20.75 -13.87 -12.15
CA ILE A 53 -21.41 -12.57 -12.06
C ILE A 53 -22.43 -12.48 -13.21
N LYS A 54 -23.72 -12.59 -12.90
CA LYS A 54 -24.78 -12.46 -13.90
C LYS A 54 -25.16 -11.01 -14.22
N ARG A 55 -25.01 -10.10 -13.25
CA ARG A 55 -25.38 -8.68 -13.38
C ARG A 55 -24.65 -7.81 -12.37
N VAL A 56 -24.30 -6.60 -12.76
CA VAL A 56 -23.82 -5.52 -11.89
C VAL A 56 -24.69 -4.30 -12.11
N ASP A 57 -25.30 -3.77 -11.05
CA ASP A 57 -26.15 -2.59 -11.09
C ASP A 57 -25.52 -1.46 -10.27
N THR A 58 -25.14 -0.39 -10.96
CA THR A 58 -24.47 0.78 -10.37
C THR A 58 -25.39 2.00 -10.27
N SER A 59 -26.66 1.89 -10.64
CA SER A 59 -27.60 3.01 -10.70
C SER A 59 -27.64 3.82 -9.40
N LYS A 60 -27.82 3.13 -8.26
CA LYS A 60 -27.82 3.75 -6.94
C LYS A 60 -26.48 4.39 -6.58
N ALA A 61 -25.36 3.77 -6.95
CA ALA A 61 -24.04 4.32 -6.67
C ALA A 61 -23.78 5.60 -7.45
N LYS A 62 -24.21 5.68 -8.72
CA LYS A 62 -24.07 6.87 -9.56
C LYS A 62 -25.01 8.01 -9.17
N ALA A 63 -26.13 7.71 -8.51
CA ALA A 63 -27.08 8.70 -8.03
C ALA A 63 -26.64 9.38 -6.71
N LEU A 64 -25.62 8.84 -6.02
CA LEU A 64 -25.06 9.48 -4.85
C LEU A 64 -24.24 10.71 -5.26
N ALA A 65 -24.29 11.76 -4.44
CA ALA A 65 -23.37 12.88 -4.57
C ALA A 65 -21.93 12.39 -4.36
N GLY A 66 -21.04 12.82 -5.25
CA GLY A 66 -19.60 12.58 -5.22
C GLY A 66 -18.87 13.80 -4.70
#